data_AF-A0A9W6TI43-F1
#
_entry.id   AF-A0A9W6TI43-F1
#
_cell.length_a   1.000
_cell.length_b   1.000
_cell.length_c   1.000
_cell.angle_alpha   90.00
_cell.angle_beta   90.00
_cell.angle_gamma   90.00
#
_symmetry.space_group_name_H-M   'P 1'
#
loop_
_entity.id
_entity.type
_entity.pdbx_description
1 polymer ?
#
loop_
_entity_poly.entity_id
_entity_poly.type
_entity_poly.pdbx_seq_one_letter_code
_entity_poly.pdbx_strand_id
1 'polypeptide(L)'
;MVGEDEAKRQSFFVVYVPADEARELEEWSVELPADKEAQLGCLTERLRAHFKAGAAGVSEQQQKETFKQQLLAQLPKGATMTDDMLQMMLQMDSLVDSIPLVLNTPDAKHVGVNMYVDDKGTAKALPTNVRASAIAQACGKMLEVKGDAFIGRVFDNGEWSGPDFVKEELCGDEAFCVW
;
A
#
# COMPACT_ATOMS: atom_id res chain seq x y z
N MET A 1 24.26 19.16 -11.81
CA MET A 1 24.79 18.96 -10.45
C MET A 1 23.61 18.53 -9.59
N VAL A 2 23.39 17.21 -9.43
CA VAL A 2 22.22 16.64 -8.73
C VAL A 2 22.67 15.73 -7.55
N GLY A 3 23.97 15.72 -7.21
CA GLY A 3 24.54 14.67 -6.35
C GLY A 3 24.85 15.02 -4.90
N GLU A 4 24.70 16.28 -4.46
CA GLU A 4 25.16 16.69 -3.10
C GLU A 4 24.05 16.81 -2.05
N ASP A 5 22.78 16.95 -2.44
CA ASP A 5 21.66 17.02 -1.48
C ASP A 5 21.00 15.66 -1.18
N GLU A 6 21.10 14.66 -2.07
CA GLU A 6 20.51 13.33 -1.84
C GLU A 6 21.20 12.54 -0.73
N ALA A 7 22.52 12.74 -0.54
CA ALA A 7 23.30 12.01 0.46
C ALA A 7 23.01 12.41 1.93
N LYS A 8 22.19 13.45 2.16
CA LYS A 8 21.83 13.94 3.51
C LYS A 8 20.37 13.73 3.86
N ARG A 9 19.58 13.16 2.98
CA ARG A 9 18.14 13.00 3.19
C ARG A 9 17.89 12.02 4.34
N GLN A 10 17.19 12.50 5.37
CA GLN A 10 16.88 11.73 6.60
C GLN A 10 15.45 11.19 6.61
N SER A 11 14.62 11.60 5.67
CA SER A 11 13.23 11.15 5.54
C SER A 11 12.72 11.33 4.11
N PHE A 12 11.60 10.68 3.79
CA PHE A 12 10.84 10.88 2.57
C PHE A 12 9.33 10.87 2.85
N PHE A 13 8.55 11.51 1.99
CA PHE A 13 7.09 11.54 2.11
C PHE A 13 6.41 10.46 1.26
N VAL A 14 5.36 9.90 1.85
CA VAL A 14 4.33 9.11 1.16
C VAL A 14 2.97 9.70 1.46
N VAL A 15 2.02 9.54 0.54
CA VAL A 15 0.64 9.98 0.76
C VAL A 15 -0.18 8.82 1.32
N TYR A 16 -0.79 9.03 2.47
CA TYR A 16 -1.76 8.14 3.08
C TYR A 16 -3.17 8.47 2.59
N VAL A 17 -3.84 7.43 2.08
CA VAL A 17 -5.21 7.46 1.58
C VAL A 17 -6.07 6.62 2.52
N PRO A 18 -6.70 7.21 3.56
CA PRO A 18 -7.56 6.46 4.46
C PRO A 18 -8.79 5.92 3.73
N ALA A 19 -9.22 4.71 4.10
CA ALA A 19 -10.46 4.13 3.60
C ALA A 19 -11.71 4.84 4.12
N ASP A 20 -11.60 5.47 5.29
CA ASP A 20 -12.65 6.33 5.84
C ASP A 20 -12.71 7.65 5.05
N GLU A 21 -13.80 7.85 4.31
CA GLU A 21 -14.04 9.04 3.49
C GLU A 21 -14.11 10.32 4.32
N ALA A 22 -14.50 10.24 5.59
CA ALA A 22 -14.54 11.40 6.49
C ALA A 22 -13.14 11.91 6.87
N ARG A 23 -12.10 11.10 6.67
CA ARG A 23 -10.70 11.48 6.88
C ARG A 23 -10.09 12.01 5.59
N GLU A 24 -9.35 13.10 5.69
CA GLU A 24 -8.61 13.66 4.57
C GLU A 24 -7.36 12.83 4.21
N LEU A 25 -6.83 13.05 3.01
CA LEU A 25 -5.51 12.55 2.63
C LEU A 25 -4.43 13.22 3.49
N GLU A 26 -3.49 12.43 3.98
CA GLU A 26 -2.39 12.88 4.85
C GLU A 26 -1.04 12.60 4.18
N GLU A 27 -0.05 13.45 4.46
CA GLU A 27 1.35 13.20 4.07
C GLU A 27 2.10 12.63 5.27
N TRP A 28 2.73 11.48 5.06
CA TRP A 28 3.48 10.80 6.10
C TRP A 28 4.97 10.89 5.80
N SER A 29 5.71 11.53 6.71
CA SER A 29 7.17 11.47 6.72
C SER A 29 7.63 10.11 7.21
N VAL A 30 8.45 9.42 6.43
CA VAL A 30 9.08 8.14 6.74
C VAL A 30 10.57 8.38 6.92
N GLU A 31 11.09 8.07 8.11
CA GLU A 31 12.50 8.22 8.43
C GLU A 31 13.34 7.21 7.64
N LEU A 32 14.50 7.68 7.18
CA LEU A 32 15.51 6.89 6.50
C LEU A 32 16.52 6.37 7.52
N PRO A 33 16.60 5.04 7.72
CA PRO A 33 17.67 4.47 8.52
C PRO A 33 19.04 4.86 7.96
N ALA A 34 20.04 5.02 8.83
CA ALA A 34 21.42 5.28 8.38
C ALA A 34 22.03 4.06 7.68
N ASP A 35 21.55 2.86 8.01
CA ASP A 35 21.98 1.60 7.41
C ASP A 35 21.29 1.36 6.06
N LYS A 36 22.08 1.13 5.01
CA LYS A 36 21.58 0.97 3.64
C LYS A 36 20.76 -0.31 3.44
N GLU A 37 21.00 -1.37 4.22
CA GLU A 37 20.18 -2.57 4.15
C GLU A 37 18.83 -2.33 4.82
N ALA A 38 18.79 -1.64 5.97
CA ALA A 38 17.55 -1.27 6.65
C ALA A 38 16.72 -0.24 5.86
N GLN A 39 17.35 0.59 5.04
CA GLN A 39 16.67 1.44 4.08
C GLN A 39 15.82 0.62 3.09
N LEU A 40 16.32 -0.55 2.67
CA LEU A 40 15.60 -1.51 1.83
C LEU A 40 14.50 -2.20 2.66
N GLY A 41 13.33 -1.57 2.74
CA GLY A 41 12.16 -2.13 3.41
C GLY A 41 11.61 -1.29 4.56
N CYS A 42 12.27 -0.20 4.95
CA CYS A 42 11.77 0.71 6.00
C CYS A 42 10.32 1.15 5.77
N LEU A 43 9.94 1.40 4.50
CA LEU A 43 8.55 1.70 4.13
C LEU A 43 7.65 0.49 4.40
N THR A 44 7.95 -0.66 3.80
CA THR A 44 7.08 -1.84 3.84
C THR A 44 6.95 -2.41 5.25
N GLU A 45 7.96 -2.30 6.10
CA GLU A 45 7.88 -2.64 7.52
C GLU A 45 6.93 -1.74 8.29
N ARG A 46 7.03 -0.42 8.08
CA ARG A 46 6.10 0.55 8.70
C ARG A 46 4.66 0.31 8.24
N LEU A 47 4.45 0.12 6.94
CA LEU A 47 3.11 -0.13 6.39
C LEU A 47 2.53 -1.46 6.89
N ARG A 48 3.36 -2.51 6.99
CA ARG A 48 2.97 -3.79 7.60
C ARG A 48 2.46 -3.61 9.03
N ALA A 49 3.16 -2.82 9.85
CA ALA A 49 2.73 -2.52 11.20
C ALA A 49 1.37 -1.79 11.24
N HIS A 50 1.16 -0.83 10.33
CA HIS A 50 -0.12 -0.12 10.17
C HIS A 50 -1.26 -1.07 9.81
N PHE A 51 -1.09 -1.90 8.78
CA PHE A 51 -2.12 -2.84 8.32
C PHE A 51 -2.44 -3.94 9.34
N LYS A 52 -1.47 -4.30 10.19
CA LYS A 52 -1.70 -5.20 11.32
C LYS A 52 -2.59 -4.55 12.38
N ALA A 53 -2.37 -3.27 12.68
CA ALA A 53 -3.17 -2.53 13.66
C ALA A 53 -4.61 -2.25 13.17
N GLY A 54 -4.78 -1.95 11.87
CA GLY A 54 -6.08 -1.62 11.25
C GLY A 54 -7.09 -2.78 11.24
N ALA A 55 -6.68 -4.02 11.50
CA ALA A 55 -7.56 -5.19 11.55
C ALA A 55 -8.46 -5.24 12.81
N ALA A 56 -8.28 -4.32 13.77
CA ALA A 56 -8.95 -4.36 15.07
C ALA A 56 -10.45 -3.97 15.07
N GLY A 57 -11.01 -3.51 13.94
CA GLY A 57 -12.38 -2.98 13.86
C GLY A 57 -13.47 -3.98 13.43
N VAL A 58 -13.12 -5.15 12.92
CA VAL A 58 -14.08 -6.17 12.41
C VAL A 58 -14.10 -7.35 13.37
N SER A 59 -15.29 -7.91 13.67
CA SER A 59 -15.40 -9.07 14.56
C SER A 59 -14.61 -10.25 13.98
N GLU A 60 -13.89 -10.98 14.83
CA GLU A 60 -13.10 -12.15 14.43
C GLU A 60 -13.95 -13.18 13.64
N GLN A 61 -15.25 -13.29 13.95
CA GLN A 61 -16.17 -14.18 13.25
C GLN A 61 -16.38 -13.76 11.78
N GLN A 62 -16.60 -12.48 11.51
CA GLN A 62 -16.82 -11.99 10.14
C GLN A 62 -15.56 -12.12 9.27
N GLN A 63 -14.38 -11.86 9.87
CA GLN A 63 -13.08 -12.07 9.21
C GLN A 63 -12.87 -13.56 8.86
N LYS A 64 -13.17 -14.47 9.80
CA LYS A 64 -13.08 -15.92 9.58
C LYS A 64 -13.98 -16.39 8.45
N GLU A 65 -15.24 -15.98 8.42
CA GLU A 65 -16.17 -16.43 7.38
C GLU A 65 -15.78 -15.94 5.99
N THR A 66 -15.42 -14.67 5.85
CA THR A 66 -15.02 -14.06 4.58
C THR A 66 -13.74 -14.73 4.04
N PHE A 67 -12.74 -14.91 4.91
CA PHE A 67 -11.49 -15.56 4.53
C PHE A 67 -11.68 -17.05 4.18
N LYS A 68 -12.53 -17.76 4.92
CA LYS A 68 -12.88 -19.16 4.64
C LYS A 68 -13.53 -19.31 3.27
N GLN A 69 -14.45 -18.41 2.91
CA GLN A 69 -15.08 -18.42 1.59
C GLN A 69 -14.07 -18.19 0.46
N GLN A 70 -13.14 -17.25 0.63
CA GLN A 70 -12.10 -16.98 -0.37
C GLN A 70 -11.10 -18.14 -0.54
N LEU A 71 -10.64 -18.73 0.55
CA LEU A 71 -9.74 -19.88 0.50
C LEU A 71 -10.43 -21.09 -0.15
N LEU A 72 -11.68 -21.37 0.20
CA LEU A 72 -12.45 -22.44 -0.44
C LEU A 72 -12.65 -22.21 -1.94
N ALA A 73 -12.73 -20.96 -2.39
CA ALA A 73 -12.82 -20.63 -3.82
C ALA A 73 -11.51 -20.91 -4.58
N GLN A 74 -10.36 -20.89 -3.90
CA GLN A 74 -9.04 -21.13 -4.49
C GLN A 74 -8.53 -22.58 -4.30
N LEU A 75 -9.17 -23.36 -3.42
CA LEU A 75 -8.75 -24.73 -3.12
C LEU A 75 -9.31 -25.76 -4.13
N PRO A 76 -8.58 -26.85 -4.40
CA PRO A 76 -9.08 -27.97 -5.18
C PRO A 76 -10.33 -28.59 -4.53
N LYS A 77 -11.30 -29.01 -5.36
CA LYS A 77 -12.52 -29.69 -4.89
C LYS A 77 -12.15 -30.90 -4.03
N GLY A 78 -12.53 -30.86 -2.75
CA GLY A 78 -12.31 -31.95 -1.78
C GLY A 78 -11.29 -31.66 -0.69
N ALA A 79 -10.60 -30.51 -0.70
CA ALA A 79 -9.74 -30.11 0.40
C ALA A 79 -10.59 -29.69 1.63
N THR A 80 -10.29 -30.28 2.79
CA THR A 80 -10.86 -29.86 4.08
C THR A 80 -9.84 -29.02 4.83
N MET A 81 -10.27 -27.88 5.37
CA MET A 81 -9.47 -27.03 6.24
C MET A 81 -10.04 -27.08 7.66
N THR A 82 -9.15 -27.22 8.65
CA THR A 82 -9.53 -27.08 10.06
C THR A 82 -9.58 -25.61 10.45
N ASP A 83 -10.43 -25.27 11.42
CA ASP A 83 -10.54 -23.89 11.91
C ASP A 83 -9.22 -23.40 12.53
N ASP A 84 -8.38 -24.30 13.05
CA ASP A 84 -7.04 -24.00 13.56
C ASP A 84 -6.09 -23.54 12.45
N MET A 85 -6.12 -24.18 11.27
CA MET A 85 -5.31 -23.75 10.12
C MET A 85 -5.76 -22.38 9.60
N LEU A 86 -7.07 -22.13 9.61
CA LEU A 86 -7.64 -20.84 9.22
C LEU A 86 -7.20 -19.71 10.17
N GLN A 87 -7.26 -19.98 11.49
CA GLN A 87 -6.78 -19.05 12.52
C GLN A 87 -5.29 -18.75 12.34
N MET A 88 -4.46 -19.76 12.09
CA MET A 88 -3.03 -19.58 11.88
C MET A 88 -2.73 -18.68 10.67
N MET A 89 -3.45 -18.86 9.56
CA MET A 89 -3.28 -18.05 8.34
C MET A 89 -3.75 -16.60 8.49
N LEU A 90 -4.82 -16.37 9.25
CA LEU A 90 -5.28 -15.02 9.61
C LEU A 90 -4.27 -14.31 10.52
N GLN A 91 -3.60 -15.07 11.40
CA GLN A 91 -2.57 -14.56 12.31
C GLN A 91 -1.20 -14.39 11.68
N MET A 92 -0.94 -14.96 10.49
CA MET A 92 0.28 -14.67 9.74
C MET A 92 0.32 -13.18 9.41
N ASP A 93 1.50 -12.57 9.55
CA ASP A 93 1.69 -11.15 9.28
C ASP A 93 1.14 -10.79 7.89
N SER A 94 0.40 -9.68 7.82
CA SER A 94 -0.03 -9.11 6.55
C SER A 94 1.18 -8.69 5.76
N LEU A 95 1.13 -8.91 4.45
CA LEU A 95 2.14 -8.40 3.55
C LEU A 95 1.66 -7.06 2.99
N VAL A 96 2.63 -6.31 2.48
CA VAL A 96 2.35 -5.09 1.74
C VAL A 96 2.38 -5.48 0.28
N ASP A 97 1.24 -5.41 -0.39
CA ASP A 97 1.19 -5.54 -1.84
C ASP A 97 1.53 -4.20 -2.48
N SER A 98 2.27 -4.24 -3.59
CA SER A 98 2.80 -3.05 -4.26
C SER A 98 2.30 -3.02 -5.71
N ILE A 99 1.37 -2.12 -5.98
CA ILE A 99 0.73 -1.94 -7.27
C ILE A 99 1.39 -0.77 -8.00
N PRO A 100 2.09 -1.00 -9.13
CA PRO A 100 2.72 0.08 -9.87
C PRO A 100 1.67 0.92 -10.59
N LEU A 101 1.49 2.17 -10.18
CA LEU A 101 0.61 3.15 -10.82
C LEU A 101 1.28 3.78 -12.04
N VAL A 102 2.54 4.18 -11.89
CA VAL A 102 3.39 4.70 -12.98
C VAL A 102 4.63 3.81 -13.08
N LEU A 103 4.89 3.32 -14.29
CA LEU A 103 6.06 2.47 -14.54
C LEU A 103 7.33 3.32 -14.62
N ASN A 104 8.40 2.80 -14.04
CA ASN A 104 9.75 3.35 -14.07
C ASN A 104 10.42 3.15 -15.45
N THR A 105 9.88 3.80 -16.50
CA THR A 105 10.47 3.75 -17.84
C THR A 105 11.61 4.77 -18.00
N PRO A 106 12.50 4.60 -19.00
CA PRO A 106 13.50 5.63 -19.34
C PRO A 106 12.85 6.99 -19.65
N ASP A 107 11.68 6.99 -20.29
CA ASP A 107 10.90 8.19 -20.59
C ASP A 107 10.41 8.88 -19.31
N ALA A 108 10.11 8.11 -18.26
CA ALA A 108 9.79 8.59 -16.93
C ALA A 108 11.04 8.83 -16.05
N LYS A 109 12.24 8.91 -16.66
CA LYS A 109 13.54 9.07 -15.98
C LYS A 109 13.78 8.05 -14.86
N HIS A 110 13.28 6.82 -15.03
CA HIS A 110 13.36 5.74 -14.05
C HIS A 110 12.65 6.01 -12.71
N VAL A 111 11.72 6.96 -12.71
CA VAL A 111 10.86 7.23 -11.55
C VAL A 111 9.54 6.49 -11.74
N GLY A 112 9.26 5.56 -10.84
CA GLY A 112 7.96 4.90 -10.71
C GLY A 112 7.13 5.51 -9.58
N VAL A 113 5.84 5.22 -9.58
CA VAL A 113 4.93 5.50 -8.46
C VAL A 113 4.19 4.23 -8.14
N ASN A 114 4.24 3.81 -6.89
CA ASN A 114 3.57 2.60 -6.42
C ASN A 114 2.51 2.97 -5.39
N MET A 115 1.39 2.26 -5.47
CA MET A 115 0.41 2.18 -4.40
C MET A 115 0.67 0.93 -3.56
N TYR A 116 0.73 1.10 -2.26
CA TYR A 116 0.94 0.05 -1.28
C TYR A 116 -0.35 -0.20 -0.53
N VAL A 117 -0.81 -1.45 -0.51
CA VAL A 117 -2.07 -1.87 0.09
C VAL A 117 -1.87 -3.12 0.96
N ASP A 118 -2.85 -3.39 1.81
CA ASP A 118 -2.91 -4.63 2.59
C ASP A 118 -3.27 -5.82 1.68
N ASP A 119 -2.39 -6.82 1.59
CA ASP A 119 -2.61 -8.04 0.79
C ASP A 119 -3.86 -8.83 1.25
N LYS A 120 -4.24 -8.64 2.52
CA LYS A 120 -5.38 -9.29 3.15
C LYS A 120 -6.60 -8.38 3.29
N GLY A 121 -6.64 -7.22 2.62
CA GLY A 121 -7.74 -6.26 2.78
C GLY A 121 -9.13 -6.88 2.58
N THR A 122 -9.30 -7.73 1.54
CA THR A 122 -10.57 -8.44 1.31
C THR A 122 -10.84 -9.52 2.36
N ALA A 123 -9.82 -10.28 2.76
CA ALA A 123 -9.93 -11.35 3.76
C ALA A 123 -10.32 -10.79 5.14
N LYS A 124 -9.79 -9.62 5.49
CA LYS A 124 -10.12 -8.86 6.70
C LYS A 124 -11.48 -8.14 6.61
N ALA A 125 -12.18 -8.27 5.48
CA ALA A 125 -13.42 -7.55 5.18
C ALA A 125 -13.30 -6.04 5.39
N LEU A 126 -12.15 -5.46 5.00
CA LEU A 126 -11.95 -4.01 5.08
C LEU A 126 -12.88 -3.28 4.11
N PRO A 127 -13.32 -2.05 4.44
CA PRO A 127 -14.15 -1.25 3.56
C PRO A 127 -13.45 -0.94 2.24
N THR A 128 -14.23 -0.75 1.17
CA THR A 128 -13.69 -0.28 -0.10
C THR A 128 -13.19 1.14 0.04
N ASN A 129 -11.95 1.38 -0.34
CA ASN A 129 -11.36 2.70 -0.40
C ASN A 129 -11.66 3.29 -1.78
N VAL A 130 -12.74 4.06 -1.87
CA VAL A 130 -13.24 4.63 -3.13
C VAL A 130 -12.19 5.54 -3.76
N ARG A 131 -11.51 6.37 -2.96
CA ARG A 131 -10.45 7.28 -3.42
C ARG A 131 -9.25 6.52 -4.00
N ALA A 132 -8.71 5.54 -3.26
CA ALA A 132 -7.59 4.74 -3.76
C ALA A 132 -7.98 3.94 -5.02
N SER A 133 -9.19 3.39 -5.06
CA SER A 133 -9.69 2.68 -6.25
C SER A 133 -9.81 3.61 -7.45
N ALA A 134 -10.31 4.84 -7.27
CA ALA A 134 -10.40 5.83 -8.33
C ALA A 134 -9.01 6.24 -8.85
N ILE A 135 -8.03 6.44 -7.97
CA ILE A 135 -6.64 6.72 -8.35
C ILE A 135 -6.07 5.57 -9.18
N ALA A 136 -6.25 4.32 -8.72
CA ALA A 136 -5.78 3.14 -9.45
C ALA A 136 -6.40 3.07 -10.85
N GLN A 137 -7.71 3.32 -10.97
CA GLN A 137 -8.43 3.34 -12.25
C GLN A 137 -7.96 4.45 -13.18
N ALA A 138 -7.70 5.65 -12.66
CA ALA A 138 -7.14 6.76 -13.43
C ALA A 138 -5.75 6.42 -14.00
N CYS A 139 -4.99 5.56 -13.30
CA CYS A 139 -3.72 4.99 -13.77
C CYS A 139 -3.89 3.71 -14.63
N GLY A 140 -5.10 3.40 -15.08
CA GLY A 140 -5.40 2.25 -15.93
C GLY A 140 -5.42 0.89 -15.21
N LYS A 141 -5.52 0.88 -13.87
CA LYS A 141 -5.65 -0.36 -13.08
C LYS A 141 -7.10 -0.61 -12.73
N MET A 142 -7.67 -1.68 -13.28
CA MET A 142 -9.01 -2.16 -12.91
C MET A 142 -8.93 -2.94 -11.59
N LEU A 143 -8.76 -2.24 -10.47
CA LEU A 143 -8.64 -2.81 -9.14
C LEU A 143 -9.57 -2.09 -8.15
N GLU A 144 -10.17 -2.87 -7.26
CA GLU A 144 -10.87 -2.34 -6.08
C GLU A 144 -9.97 -2.46 -4.85
N VAL A 145 -9.60 -1.33 -4.27
CA VAL A 145 -8.71 -1.26 -3.11
C VAL A 145 -9.52 -1.42 -1.83
N LYS A 146 -9.10 -2.35 -0.96
CA LYS A 146 -9.73 -2.64 0.33
C LYS A 146 -8.87 -2.13 1.48
N GLY A 147 -9.45 -1.30 2.33
CA GLY A 147 -8.75 -0.67 3.44
C GLY A 147 -7.85 0.49 3.00
N ASP A 148 -7.00 0.91 3.92
CA ASP A 148 -6.11 2.03 3.70
C ASP A 148 -5.09 1.75 2.59
N ALA A 149 -4.65 2.81 1.91
CA ALA A 149 -3.60 2.75 0.90
C ALA A 149 -2.54 3.81 1.15
N PHE A 150 -1.33 3.55 0.67
CA PHE A 150 -0.23 4.51 0.68
C PHE A 150 0.33 4.66 -0.73
N ILE A 151 0.73 5.86 -1.13
CA ILE A 151 1.30 6.10 -2.45
C ILE A 151 2.67 6.75 -2.26
N GLY A 152 3.69 6.15 -2.88
CA GLY A 152 5.07 6.64 -2.81
C GLY A 152 5.76 6.51 -4.15
N ARG A 153 6.77 7.36 -4.37
CA ARG A 153 7.68 7.21 -5.51
C ARG A 153 8.68 6.10 -5.25
N VAL A 154 9.05 5.42 -6.32
CA VAL A 154 10.11 4.41 -6.33
C VAL A 154 11.13 4.83 -7.37
N PHE A 155 12.40 4.90 -6.97
CA PHE A 155 13.51 5.00 -7.91
C PHE A 155 14.11 3.62 -8.13
N ASP A 156 14.35 3.28 -9.39
CA ASP A 156 15.07 2.07 -9.77
C ASP A 156 16.22 2.45 -10.70
N ASN A 157 17.31 2.95 -10.13
CA ASN A 157 18.57 3.21 -10.84
C ASN A 157 19.77 2.45 -10.25
N GLY A 158 19.52 1.46 -9.38
CA GLY A 158 20.58 0.72 -8.67
C GLY A 158 21.11 1.41 -7.39
N GLU A 159 20.65 2.62 -7.08
CA GLU A 159 20.88 3.31 -5.80
C GLU A 159 19.54 3.82 -5.25
N TRP A 160 19.18 3.42 -4.03
CA TRP A 160 17.90 3.83 -3.46
C TRP A 160 17.96 5.28 -2.97
N SER A 161 17.34 6.20 -3.71
CA SER A 161 17.01 7.55 -3.28
C SER A 161 15.49 7.71 -3.34
N GLY A 162 14.76 7.34 -2.28
CA GLY A 162 13.30 7.47 -2.24
C GLY A 162 12.87 8.95 -2.37
N PRO A 163 12.35 9.42 -3.52
CA PRO A 163 11.97 10.81 -3.69
C PRO A 163 10.59 11.05 -3.05
N ASP A 164 10.31 12.29 -2.67
CA ASP A 164 9.03 12.63 -2.05
C ASP A 164 7.88 12.46 -3.03
N PHE A 165 6.80 11.83 -2.60
CA PHE A 165 5.50 11.96 -3.25
C PHE A 165 4.56 12.70 -2.31
N VAL A 166 4.08 13.87 -2.76
CA VAL A 166 3.26 14.78 -1.94
C VAL A 166 1.83 14.87 -2.47
N LYS A 167 0.91 15.35 -1.64
CA LYS A 167 -0.53 15.45 -1.94
C LYS A 167 -0.81 16.33 -3.14
N GLU A 168 -0.02 17.38 -3.35
CA GLU A 168 -0.13 18.27 -4.50
C GLU A 168 0.07 17.53 -5.83
N GLU A 169 0.86 16.46 -5.86
CA GLU A 169 1.06 15.67 -7.07
C GLU A 169 -0.10 14.73 -7.41
N LEU A 170 -0.96 14.44 -6.43
CA LEU A 170 -2.26 13.80 -6.70
C LEU A 170 -3.24 14.78 -7.35
N CYS A 171 -3.03 16.08 -7.18
CA CYS A 171 -3.84 17.16 -7.73
C CYS A 171 -3.02 17.95 -8.75
N GLY A 172 -2.80 17.39 -9.95
CA GLY A 172 -2.07 18.10 -11.01
C GLY A 172 -2.62 19.52 -11.29
N ASP A 173 -1.71 20.42 -11.67
CA ASP A 173 -2.03 21.76 -12.18
C ASP A 173 -3.01 21.64 -13.35
N GLU A 174 -4.12 22.36 -13.22
CA GLU A 174 -5.31 22.40 -14.11
C GLU A 174 -6.26 21.19 -14.06
N ALA A 175 -7.29 21.36 -13.21
CA ALA A 175 -8.68 20.95 -13.43
C ALA A 175 -9.09 19.48 -13.23
N PHE A 176 -8.81 18.88 -12.06
CA PHE A 176 -9.63 17.76 -11.55
C PHE A 176 -9.71 17.76 -10.01
N CYS A 177 -10.20 18.85 -9.42
CA CYS A 177 -10.59 18.87 -8.01
C CYS A 177 -12.09 18.58 -7.87
N VAL A 178 -12.46 17.29 -7.92
CA VAL A 178 -13.67 16.77 -7.26
C VAL A 178 -13.39 15.32 -6.80
N TRP A 179 -12.79 15.14 -5.62
CA TRP A 179 -12.71 13.85 -4.92
C TRP A 179 -12.76 14.07 -3.41
#